data_AF-A0A1H0EU23-F1
#
_entry.id   AF-A0A1H0EU23-F1
#
_cell.length_a   1.000
_cell.length_b   1.000
_cell.length_c   1.000
_cell.angle_alpha   90.00
_cell.angle_beta   90.00
_cell.angle_gamma   90.00
#
_symmetry.space_group_name_H-M   'P 1'
#
loop_
_entity.id
_entity.type
_entity.pdbx_description
1 polymer ?
#
loop_
_entity_poly.entity_id
_entity_poly.type
_entity_poly.pdbx_seq_one_letter_code
_entity_poly.pdbx_strand_id
1 'polypeptide(L)'
;MSWQVYQEWDNFNDNAVEYFAVFKRIGTKALSKVKGKFGTTEEFYYALFDKSPSARKKMLDQFAAGLATLTPAERVLFDRGMYRSEPDTLVPRLRADIAAGTLPAVSYLVPTAALSEHPGSSTPVGSANLIYQVLDAIASNPDTWSKTVLLINFDENDGYFDHVPAPVQQRPGSGASDDWYQGRAIGLGPRVPMTVVSPWTIGGHVDSEIADHTSVIRFLERVTGVVEPNISPWRRQLCGDLTAAFDFAVAGTRPALDQPGPIPPAITRWRPTPPAQGVLPAQEPGRRPARALPYQPRVSAVVEAGTLRLALADTGTGASHFAIYPYSGEFAHPEHRDVATEHVEPITVPAAGYRLAVQGPNRFWYELAGTATGAAAGVAVRSPHLPAGGGAAIELSNTGASEVTLTLTAARYGTSSRTVTLAAGASTSVVWPTDGGWYDVEVTAAQDPTFRRRLTGRVEDGAPGVTA
;
A
#
# COMPACT_ATOMS: atom_id res chain seq x y z
N MET A 1 27.58 5.41 4.80
CA MET A 1 26.86 4.35 4.06
C MET A 1 27.23 4.42 2.58
N SER A 2 27.48 3.29 1.92
CA SER A 2 27.65 3.24 0.45
C SER A 2 26.28 3.13 -0.21
N TRP A 3 26.05 3.90 -1.28
CA TRP A 3 24.83 3.84 -2.07
C TRP A 3 25.09 4.21 -3.53
N GLN A 4 24.25 3.71 -4.44
CA GLN A 4 24.34 4.00 -5.87
C GLN A 4 23.00 3.77 -6.58
N VAL A 5 22.76 4.54 -7.64
CA VAL A 5 21.71 4.31 -8.64
C VAL A 5 22.34 3.62 -9.86
N TYR A 6 21.82 2.45 -10.22
CA TYR A 6 22.10 1.75 -11.46
C TYR A 6 21.01 2.12 -12.46
N GLN A 7 21.40 2.83 -13.51
CA GLN A 7 20.51 3.31 -14.57
C GLN A 7 21.30 3.51 -15.86
N GLU A 8 20.58 3.54 -16.97
CA GLU A 8 21.12 3.59 -18.33
C GLU A 8 20.60 4.81 -19.09
N TRP A 9 21.16 5.07 -20.27
CA TRP A 9 20.80 6.23 -21.09
C TRP A 9 19.32 6.28 -21.46
N ASP A 10 18.69 5.11 -21.64
CA ASP A 10 17.31 4.87 -22.08
C ASP A 10 16.32 4.59 -20.93
N ASN A 11 16.67 4.94 -19.69
CA ASN A 11 15.69 5.00 -18.60
C ASN A 11 14.56 5.99 -18.91
N PHE A 12 13.32 5.64 -18.57
CA PHE A 12 12.14 6.48 -18.68
C PHE A 12 12.23 7.74 -17.80
N ASN A 13 11.62 8.84 -18.25
CA ASN A 13 12.03 10.21 -17.89
C ASN A 13 11.31 10.83 -16.69
N ASP A 14 10.49 10.04 -15.99
CA ASP A 14 9.48 10.59 -15.08
C ASP A 14 10.01 10.75 -13.64
N ASN A 15 11.19 10.19 -13.34
CA ASN A 15 11.75 10.10 -11.98
C ASN A 15 13.19 10.64 -11.87
N ALA A 16 13.53 11.66 -12.65
CA ALA A 16 14.88 12.22 -12.65
C ALA A 16 15.26 12.87 -11.32
N VAL A 17 16.40 12.47 -10.73
CA VAL A 17 16.96 13.10 -9.52
C VAL A 17 17.23 14.61 -9.71
N GLU A 18 17.34 15.08 -10.95
CA GLU A 18 17.49 16.49 -11.31
C GLU A 18 16.25 17.36 -11.00
N TYR A 19 15.15 16.79 -10.51
CA TYR A 19 14.05 17.56 -9.91
C TYR A 19 14.45 18.17 -8.54
N PHE A 20 15.43 17.60 -7.86
CA PHE A 20 16.01 18.21 -6.66
C PHE A 20 17.05 19.26 -7.03
N ALA A 21 16.97 20.43 -6.38
CA ALA A 21 17.81 21.59 -6.69
C ALA A 21 19.32 21.31 -6.64
N VAL A 22 19.77 20.40 -5.77
CA VAL A 22 21.18 19.99 -5.68
C VAL A 22 21.64 19.32 -6.97
N PHE A 23 20.92 18.29 -7.42
CA PHE A 23 21.26 17.55 -8.64
C PHE A 23 21.05 18.41 -9.88
N LYS A 24 20.05 19.29 -9.92
CA LYS A 24 19.87 20.25 -11.03
C LYS A 24 21.07 21.16 -11.24
N ARG A 25 21.70 21.64 -10.16
CA ARG A 25 22.92 22.47 -10.24
C ARG A 25 24.11 21.66 -10.74
N ILE A 26 24.25 20.42 -10.28
CA ILE A 26 25.30 19.50 -10.73
C ILE A 26 25.14 19.21 -12.23
N GLY A 27 23.93 18.89 -12.67
CA GLY A 27 23.61 18.65 -14.09
C GLY A 27 23.93 19.85 -14.97
N THR A 28 23.54 21.05 -14.55
CA THR A 28 23.89 22.31 -15.24
C THR A 28 25.40 22.46 -15.42
N LYS A 29 26.20 22.17 -14.38
CA LYS A 29 27.67 22.22 -14.46
C LYS A 29 28.24 21.15 -15.38
N ALA A 30 27.74 19.90 -15.27
CA ALA A 30 28.13 18.78 -16.12
C ALA A 30 27.90 19.06 -17.61
N LEU A 31 26.82 19.78 -17.94
CA LEU A 31 26.47 20.16 -19.32
C LEU A 31 27.20 21.41 -19.83
N SER A 32 27.90 22.16 -18.98
CA SER A 32 28.45 23.49 -19.31
C SER A 32 29.44 23.54 -20.48
N LYS A 33 30.03 22.40 -20.84
CA LYS A 33 30.98 22.27 -21.95
C LYS A 33 30.40 21.56 -23.18
N VAL A 34 29.18 21.03 -23.06
CA VAL A 34 28.49 20.34 -24.16
C VAL A 34 27.95 21.35 -25.15
N LYS A 35 28.26 21.15 -26.44
CA LYS A 35 27.70 21.96 -27.52
C LYS A 35 26.26 21.52 -27.80
N GLY A 36 25.31 22.38 -27.46
CA GLY A 36 23.87 22.14 -27.56
C GLY A 36 23.15 22.85 -26.40
N LYS A 37 21.82 22.90 -26.43
CA LYS A 37 21.03 23.35 -25.29
C LYS A 37 20.29 22.14 -24.73
N PHE A 38 20.75 21.65 -23.59
CA PHE A 38 20.14 20.55 -22.84
C PHE A 38 19.71 21.08 -21.47
N GLY A 39 18.45 20.85 -21.11
CA GLY A 39 17.89 21.23 -19.81
C GLY A 39 18.28 20.29 -18.69
N THR A 40 18.57 19.02 -19.01
CA THR A 40 18.95 17.95 -18.06
C THR A 40 20.01 17.05 -18.66
N THR A 41 20.71 16.30 -17.81
CA THR A 41 21.67 15.28 -18.24
C THR A 41 20.97 14.12 -18.95
N GLU A 42 19.72 13.84 -18.59
CA GLU A 42 18.86 12.89 -19.28
C GLU A 42 18.61 13.27 -20.75
N GLU A 43 18.17 14.50 -21.03
CA GLU A 43 17.99 14.98 -22.41
C GLU A 43 19.28 14.83 -23.24
N PHE A 44 20.43 15.08 -22.60
CA PHE A 44 21.73 14.89 -23.22
C PHE A 44 21.99 13.42 -23.60
N TYR A 45 21.74 12.48 -22.68
CA TYR A 45 21.94 11.05 -22.95
C TYR A 45 20.99 10.53 -24.04
N TYR A 46 19.72 10.94 -24.03
CA TYR A 46 18.78 10.58 -25.10
C TYR A 46 19.25 11.06 -26.47
N ALA A 47 19.79 12.27 -26.55
CA ALA A 47 20.29 12.81 -27.80
C ALA A 47 21.47 12.02 -28.38
N LEU A 48 22.12 11.12 -27.62
CA LEU A 48 23.22 10.28 -28.09
C LEU A 48 22.79 9.12 -29.00
N PHE A 49 21.53 8.66 -28.89
CA PHE A 49 21.02 7.54 -29.69
C PHE A 49 21.02 7.87 -31.18
N ASP A 50 20.67 9.11 -31.54
CA ASP A 50 20.61 9.59 -32.94
C ASP A 50 21.96 10.04 -33.51
N LYS A 51 23.08 9.84 -32.79
CA LYS A 51 24.41 10.30 -33.22
C LYS A 51 25.23 9.17 -33.80
N SER A 52 26.00 9.52 -34.84
CA SER A 52 27.08 8.65 -35.32
C SER A 52 28.11 8.40 -34.19
N PRO A 53 28.87 7.28 -34.24
CA PRO A 53 29.85 6.97 -33.21
C PRO A 53 30.85 8.11 -32.93
N SER A 54 31.32 8.80 -33.97
CA SER A 54 32.25 9.93 -33.83
C SER A 54 31.61 11.16 -33.19
N ALA A 55 30.35 11.47 -33.54
CA ALA A 55 29.60 12.56 -32.94
C ALA A 55 29.26 12.26 -31.47
N ARG A 56 28.84 11.02 -31.18
CA ARG A 56 28.59 10.54 -29.82
C ARG A 56 29.83 10.67 -28.95
N LYS A 57 30.99 10.17 -29.43
CA LYS A 57 32.26 10.31 -28.71
C LYS A 57 32.59 11.78 -28.41
N LYS A 58 32.46 12.66 -29.40
CA LYS A 58 32.72 14.10 -29.22
C LYS A 58 31.80 14.74 -28.18
N MET A 59 30.53 14.34 -28.13
CA MET A 59 29.58 14.81 -27.12
C MET A 59 29.93 14.30 -25.72
N LEU A 60 30.29 13.03 -25.59
CA LEU A 60 30.75 12.44 -24.33
C LEU A 60 32.06 13.06 -23.83
N ASP A 61 33.03 13.34 -24.71
CA ASP A 61 34.27 14.03 -24.36
C ASP A 61 33.99 15.44 -23.81
N GLN A 62 33.03 16.16 -24.40
CA GLN A 62 32.59 17.47 -23.90
C GLN A 62 31.90 17.36 -22.55
N PHE A 63 31.04 16.38 -22.37
CA PHE A 63 30.36 16.14 -21.10
C PHE A 63 31.37 15.81 -20.00
N ALA A 64 32.36 14.96 -20.29
CA ALA A 64 33.47 14.66 -19.38
C ALA A 64 34.27 15.92 -19.00
N ALA A 65 34.51 16.84 -19.94
CA ALA A 65 35.15 18.12 -19.65
C ALA A 65 34.29 19.00 -18.72
N GLY A 66 32.96 18.91 -18.79
CA GLY A 66 32.05 19.55 -17.84
C GLY A 66 32.10 18.89 -16.46
N LEU A 67 32.11 17.55 -16.39
CA LEU A 67 32.27 16.80 -15.14
C LEU A 67 33.58 17.10 -14.42
N ALA A 68 34.65 17.38 -15.17
CA ALA A 68 35.94 17.78 -14.60
C ALA A 68 35.91 19.14 -13.86
N THR A 69 34.82 19.92 -14.01
CA THR A 69 34.62 21.18 -13.26
C THR A 69 33.88 21.01 -11.93
N LEU A 70 33.33 19.81 -11.67
CA LEU A 70 32.63 19.53 -10.42
C LEU A 70 33.60 19.52 -9.25
N THR A 71 33.16 20.04 -8.11
CA THR A 71 33.90 19.83 -6.85
C THR A 71 33.91 18.34 -6.48
N PRO A 72 34.83 17.87 -5.62
CA PRO A 72 34.84 16.47 -5.19
C PRO A 72 33.51 15.99 -4.61
N ALA A 73 32.81 16.83 -3.82
CA ALA A 73 31.51 16.48 -3.25
C ALA A 73 30.41 16.36 -4.32
N GLU A 74 30.37 17.29 -5.28
CA GLU A 74 29.44 17.22 -6.41
C GLU A 74 29.71 16.02 -7.30
N ARG A 75 30.99 15.69 -7.49
CA ARG A 75 31.40 14.53 -8.29
C ARG A 75 30.91 13.23 -7.67
N VAL A 76 31.03 13.08 -6.34
CA VAL A 76 30.49 11.90 -5.63
C VAL A 76 28.98 11.78 -5.80
N LEU A 77 28.23 12.89 -5.72
CA LEU A 77 26.78 12.87 -5.93
C LEU A 77 26.41 12.56 -7.38
N PHE A 78 27.16 13.10 -8.34
CA PHE A 78 26.98 12.77 -9.76
C PHE A 78 27.20 11.28 -10.01
N ASP A 79 28.36 10.75 -9.61
CA ASP A 79 28.75 9.36 -9.87
C ASP A 79 27.76 8.36 -9.23
N ARG A 80 27.20 8.69 -8.07
CA ARG A 80 26.25 7.81 -7.36
C ARG A 80 24.80 7.97 -7.81
N GLY A 81 24.34 9.19 -8.08
CA GLY A 81 22.92 9.48 -8.30
C GLY A 81 22.53 9.81 -9.73
N MET A 82 23.45 10.35 -10.54
CA MET A 82 23.16 10.89 -11.87
C MET A 82 23.85 10.14 -13.01
N TYR A 83 24.90 9.38 -12.73
CA TYR A 83 25.61 8.63 -13.75
C TYR A 83 24.67 7.64 -14.44
N ARG A 84 24.70 7.62 -15.78
CA ARG A 84 23.97 6.70 -16.63
C ARG A 84 24.97 5.95 -17.50
N SER A 85 24.98 4.62 -17.42
CA SER A 85 25.84 3.80 -18.28
C SER A 85 25.20 3.57 -19.64
N GLU A 86 25.98 3.03 -20.58
CA GLU A 86 25.46 2.63 -21.89
C GLU A 86 24.34 1.59 -21.72
N PRO A 87 23.40 1.47 -22.67
CA PRO A 87 22.38 0.43 -22.65
C PRO A 87 22.96 -0.98 -22.52
N ASP A 88 22.16 -1.90 -21.96
CA ASP A 88 22.49 -3.31 -21.74
C ASP A 88 23.65 -3.59 -20.76
N THR A 89 24.03 -2.61 -19.94
CA THR A 89 25.09 -2.69 -18.94
C THR A 89 24.61 -2.75 -17.49
N LEU A 90 23.34 -2.50 -17.18
CA LEU A 90 22.81 -2.46 -15.81
C LEU A 90 23.08 -3.77 -15.04
N VAL A 91 22.63 -4.91 -15.59
CA VAL A 91 22.85 -6.23 -14.96
C VAL A 91 24.32 -6.64 -14.98
N PRO A 92 25.10 -6.48 -16.08
CA PRO A 92 26.53 -6.73 -16.07
C PRO A 92 27.29 -5.95 -14.98
N ARG A 93 26.98 -4.66 -14.79
CA ARG A 93 27.58 -3.83 -13.74
C ARG A 93 27.22 -4.34 -12.34
N LEU A 94 25.95 -4.66 -12.11
CA LEU A 94 25.50 -5.25 -10.85
C LEU A 94 26.26 -6.55 -10.53
N ARG A 95 26.40 -7.45 -11.52
CA ARG A 95 27.16 -8.71 -11.36
C ARG A 95 28.64 -8.47 -11.08
N ALA A 96 29.24 -7.50 -11.74
CA ALA A 96 30.64 -7.15 -11.51
C ALA A 96 30.85 -6.66 -10.06
N ASP A 97 29.97 -5.80 -9.54
CA ASP A 97 30.05 -5.32 -8.16
C ASP A 97 29.81 -6.44 -7.14
N ILE A 98 28.90 -7.38 -7.42
CA ILE A 98 28.70 -8.57 -6.59
C ILE A 98 29.94 -9.47 -6.58
N ALA A 99 30.51 -9.76 -7.74
CA ALA A 99 31.68 -10.61 -7.88
C ALA A 99 32.94 -9.99 -7.22
N ALA A 100 33.05 -8.66 -7.27
CA ALA A 100 34.13 -7.91 -6.63
C ALA A 100 33.93 -7.69 -5.12
N GLY A 101 32.75 -8.01 -4.57
CA GLY A 101 32.40 -7.72 -3.19
C GLY A 101 32.23 -6.22 -2.88
N THR A 102 31.94 -5.42 -3.91
CA THR A 102 31.82 -3.95 -3.84
C THR A 102 30.38 -3.45 -3.96
N LEU A 103 29.40 -4.35 -4.02
CA LEU A 103 27.97 -3.97 -4.06
C LEU A 103 27.64 -2.98 -2.93
N PRO A 104 27.09 -1.79 -3.24
CA PRO A 104 26.72 -0.81 -2.23
C PRO A 104 25.66 -1.34 -1.26
N ALA A 105 25.68 -0.84 -0.02
CA ALA A 105 24.69 -1.22 0.99
C ALA A 105 23.26 -0.83 0.60
N VAL A 106 23.09 0.24 -0.18
CA VAL A 106 21.81 0.64 -0.79
C VAL A 106 21.99 0.80 -2.30
N SER A 107 21.31 -0.05 -3.08
CA SER A 107 21.38 -0.01 -4.54
C SER A 107 19.99 0.23 -5.11
N TYR A 108 19.82 1.33 -5.84
CA TYR A 108 18.59 1.63 -6.59
C TYR A 108 18.79 1.13 -8.02
N LEU A 109 17.87 0.31 -8.53
CA LEU A 109 17.91 -0.22 -9.88
C LEU A 109 16.76 0.44 -10.65
N VAL A 110 17.09 1.27 -11.64
CA VAL A 110 16.08 1.94 -12.46
C VAL A 110 16.11 1.32 -13.87
N PRO A 111 15.06 0.58 -14.26
CA PRO A 111 15.01 -0.11 -15.55
C PRO A 111 15.11 0.85 -16.74
N THR A 112 15.46 0.31 -17.90
CA THR A 112 15.24 1.03 -19.16
C THR A 112 13.74 1.19 -19.43
N ALA A 113 13.38 2.13 -20.30
CA ALA A 113 11.99 2.32 -20.72
C ALA A 113 11.36 1.06 -21.35
N ALA A 114 12.17 0.14 -21.89
CA ALA A 114 11.71 -1.11 -22.48
C ALA A 114 11.47 -2.23 -21.46
N LEU A 115 11.95 -2.06 -20.23
CA LEU A 115 11.94 -3.06 -19.16
C LEU A 115 11.23 -2.57 -17.88
N SER A 116 10.59 -1.40 -17.90
CA SER A 116 10.01 -0.73 -16.73
C SER A 116 8.54 -1.07 -16.44
N GLU A 117 7.90 -1.85 -17.32
CA GLU A 117 6.44 -2.04 -17.41
C GLU A 117 5.62 -0.79 -17.79
N HIS A 118 6.25 0.38 -17.95
CA HIS A 118 5.55 1.60 -18.35
C HIS A 118 4.74 1.40 -19.65
N PRO A 119 3.45 1.78 -19.68
CA PRO A 119 2.58 1.65 -20.83
C PRO A 119 3.17 2.35 -22.05
N GLY A 120 3.14 1.64 -23.17
CA GLY A 120 3.60 2.16 -24.46
C GLY A 120 5.07 1.92 -24.77
N SER A 121 5.93 1.82 -23.74
CA SER A 121 7.37 1.58 -23.91
C SER A 121 7.80 0.18 -23.47
N SER A 122 7.10 -0.41 -22.50
CA SER A 122 7.42 -1.73 -21.93
C SER A 122 6.21 -2.66 -21.88
N THR A 123 6.46 -3.89 -21.41
CA THR A 123 5.49 -4.96 -21.20
C THR A 123 5.85 -5.77 -19.95
N PRO A 124 4.88 -6.50 -19.34
CA PRO A 124 5.17 -7.37 -18.20
C PRO A 124 6.23 -8.45 -18.49
N VAL A 125 6.27 -8.98 -19.73
CA VAL A 125 7.27 -9.97 -20.14
C VAL A 125 8.68 -9.38 -20.16
N GLY A 126 8.82 -8.12 -20.59
CA GLY A 126 10.11 -7.42 -20.60
C GLY A 126 10.69 -7.25 -19.19
N SER A 127 9.90 -6.70 -18.28
CA SER A 127 10.29 -6.52 -16.88
C SER A 127 10.58 -7.83 -16.15
N ALA A 128 9.80 -8.88 -16.39
CA ALA A 128 10.04 -10.20 -15.80
C ALA A 128 11.46 -10.74 -16.12
N ASN A 129 11.98 -10.47 -17.32
CA ASN A 129 13.36 -10.85 -17.68
C ASN A 129 14.41 -10.07 -16.88
N LEU A 130 14.20 -8.77 -16.66
CA LEU A 130 15.09 -7.96 -15.83
C LEU A 130 15.07 -8.43 -14.37
N ILE A 131 13.89 -8.65 -13.81
CA ILE A 131 13.70 -9.15 -12.45
C ILE A 131 14.42 -10.50 -12.29
N TYR A 132 14.25 -11.43 -13.23
CA TYR A 132 14.96 -12.71 -13.22
C TYR A 132 16.48 -12.51 -13.22
N GLN A 133 17.01 -11.67 -14.10
CA GLN A 133 18.45 -11.44 -14.21
C GLN A 133 19.06 -10.80 -12.96
N VAL A 134 18.32 -9.90 -12.29
CA VAL A 134 18.72 -9.29 -11.02
C VAL A 134 18.70 -10.34 -9.90
N LEU A 135 17.62 -11.13 -9.80
CA LEU A 135 17.53 -12.22 -8.82
C LEU A 135 18.64 -13.25 -9.00
N ASP A 136 18.91 -13.66 -10.24
CA ASP A 136 20.00 -14.58 -10.57
C ASP A 136 21.37 -13.98 -10.24
N ALA A 137 21.58 -12.67 -10.50
CA ALA A 137 22.83 -11.99 -10.12
C ALA A 137 23.06 -12.03 -8.60
N ILE A 138 22.04 -11.67 -7.81
CA ILE A 138 22.10 -11.68 -6.35
C ILE A 138 22.29 -13.11 -5.82
N ALA A 139 21.51 -14.08 -6.33
CA ALA A 139 21.51 -15.47 -5.89
C ALA A 139 22.76 -16.24 -6.32
N SER A 140 23.49 -15.78 -7.33
CA SER A 140 24.74 -16.42 -7.79
C SER A 140 25.87 -16.36 -6.76
N ASN A 141 25.77 -15.48 -5.76
CA ASN A 141 26.72 -15.37 -4.66
C ASN A 141 25.99 -15.57 -3.31
N PRO A 142 26.18 -16.73 -2.64
CA PRO A 142 25.53 -17.03 -1.36
C PRO A 142 25.77 -15.98 -0.26
N ASP A 143 26.97 -15.40 -0.19
CA ASP A 143 27.33 -14.39 0.81
C ASP A 143 26.63 -13.05 0.57
N THR A 144 26.30 -12.74 -0.69
CA THR A 144 25.44 -11.61 -1.05
C THR A 144 23.99 -11.93 -0.73
N TRP A 145 23.47 -13.05 -1.24
CA TRP A 145 22.08 -13.47 -1.02
C TRP A 145 21.70 -13.49 0.47
N SER A 146 22.55 -14.04 1.33
CA SER A 146 22.26 -14.22 2.76
C SER A 146 22.06 -12.92 3.54
N LYS A 147 22.35 -11.76 2.94
CA LYS A 147 22.26 -10.44 3.58
C LYS A 147 21.52 -9.40 2.73
N THR A 148 20.81 -9.82 1.67
CA THR A 148 20.13 -8.89 0.75
C THR A 148 18.62 -8.88 0.97
N VAL A 149 18.04 -7.68 0.89
CA VAL A 149 16.61 -7.47 0.66
C VAL A 149 16.46 -6.85 -0.72
N LEU A 150 15.70 -7.50 -1.60
CA LEU A 150 15.25 -6.92 -2.85
C LEU A 150 13.80 -6.45 -2.69
N LEU A 151 13.57 -5.16 -2.83
CA LEU A 151 12.24 -4.55 -2.88
C LEU A 151 11.91 -4.27 -4.35
N ILE A 152 10.90 -4.96 -4.88
CA ILE A 152 10.36 -4.73 -6.22
C ILE A 152 9.08 -3.92 -6.02
N ASN A 153 9.10 -2.65 -6.39
CA ASN A 153 7.96 -1.74 -6.26
C ASN A 153 7.76 -0.93 -7.54
N PHE A 154 6.59 -0.31 -7.65
CA PHE A 154 6.19 0.54 -8.76
C PHE A 154 6.04 1.98 -8.24
N ASP A 155 6.35 2.96 -9.09
CA ASP A 155 6.26 4.37 -8.73
C ASP A 155 4.81 4.87 -8.74
N GLU A 156 3.99 4.38 -9.67
CA GLU A 156 2.57 4.74 -9.79
C GLU A 156 1.70 3.62 -10.41
N ASN A 157 0.43 3.92 -10.75
CA ASN A 157 -0.58 2.92 -11.17
C ASN A 157 -1.01 3.01 -12.64
N ASP A 158 -0.36 3.87 -13.42
CA ASP A 158 -0.59 4.23 -14.82
C ASP A 158 -2.01 4.71 -15.16
N GLY A 159 -2.77 5.11 -14.12
CA GLY A 159 -4.20 5.35 -14.24
C GLY A 159 -5.05 4.09 -14.40
N TYR A 160 -4.48 2.89 -14.24
CA TYR A 160 -5.27 1.66 -14.15
C TYR A 160 -6.14 1.66 -12.89
N PHE A 161 -7.33 1.06 -13.02
CA PHE A 161 -8.29 1.00 -11.92
C PHE A 161 -7.78 0.09 -10.79
N ASP A 162 -7.79 0.63 -9.58
CA ASP A 162 -7.74 -0.15 -8.35
C ASP A 162 -9.04 0.08 -7.56
N HIS A 163 -9.55 -0.99 -6.95
CA HIS A 163 -10.85 -0.97 -6.27
C HIS A 163 -10.77 -0.50 -4.82
N VAL A 164 -9.58 -0.26 -4.27
CA VAL A 164 -9.40 0.14 -2.87
C VAL A 164 -9.19 1.65 -2.81
N PRO A 165 -10.11 2.41 -2.22
CA PRO A 165 -9.87 3.81 -1.92
C PRO A 165 -8.68 3.98 -0.99
N ALA A 166 -7.84 4.97 -1.28
CA ALA A 166 -6.67 5.27 -0.49
C ALA A 166 -7.04 5.92 0.86
N PRO A 167 -6.31 5.63 1.96
CA PRO A 167 -6.36 6.42 3.17
C PRO A 167 -6.02 7.89 2.90
N VAL A 168 -6.79 8.82 3.46
CA VAL A 168 -6.59 10.26 3.31
C VAL A 168 -6.55 10.92 4.68
N GLN A 169 -5.57 11.77 4.94
CA GLN A 169 -5.50 12.51 6.21
C GLN A 169 -6.81 13.28 6.44
N GLN A 170 -7.32 13.28 7.68
CA GLN A 170 -8.45 14.15 8.04
C GLN A 170 -8.20 15.59 7.57
N ARG A 171 -9.19 16.17 6.88
CA ARG A 171 -9.07 17.50 6.29
C ARG A 171 -8.77 18.54 7.38
N PRO A 172 -7.63 19.26 7.31
CA PRO A 172 -7.35 20.34 8.26
C PRO A 172 -8.31 21.51 8.00
N GLY A 173 -8.71 22.20 9.06
CA GLY A 173 -9.60 23.37 8.94
C GLY A 173 -9.03 24.51 8.08
N SER A 174 -7.70 24.61 7.98
CA SER A 174 -6.98 25.53 7.09
C SER A 174 -7.06 25.15 5.61
N GLY A 175 -7.39 23.89 5.30
CA GLY A 175 -7.26 23.29 3.97
C GLY A 175 -5.81 23.05 3.53
N ALA A 176 -4.82 23.23 4.40
CA ALA A 176 -3.41 23.00 4.09
C ALA A 176 -2.65 22.36 5.26
N SER A 177 -1.80 21.37 4.93
CA SER A 177 -0.87 20.66 5.81
C SER A 177 0.24 20.05 4.94
N ASP A 178 1.14 19.24 5.51
CA ASP A 178 2.13 18.49 4.73
C ASP A 178 1.47 17.49 3.74
N ASP A 179 0.22 17.10 4.00
CA ASP A 179 -0.56 16.16 3.17
C ASP A 179 -1.80 16.80 2.53
N TRP A 180 -1.95 18.13 2.64
CA TRP A 180 -3.04 18.90 2.01
C TRP A 180 -2.51 20.18 1.36
N TYR A 181 -2.88 20.41 0.10
CA TYR A 181 -2.56 21.63 -0.63
C TYR A 181 -3.82 22.25 -1.24
N GLN A 182 -4.09 23.52 -0.91
CA GLN A 182 -5.24 24.27 -1.43
C GLN A 182 -6.60 23.54 -1.28
N GLY A 183 -6.82 22.90 -0.13
CA GLY A 183 -8.03 22.15 0.17
C GLY A 183 -8.15 20.83 -0.58
N ARG A 184 -7.06 20.30 -1.13
CA ARG A 184 -6.97 18.98 -1.78
C ARG A 184 -5.95 18.12 -1.06
N ALA A 185 -6.30 16.86 -0.81
CA ALA A 185 -5.36 15.88 -0.29
C ALA A 185 -4.26 15.59 -1.32
N ILE A 186 -3.02 15.40 -0.84
CA ILE A 186 -1.85 15.05 -1.64
C ILE A 186 -1.69 13.52 -1.72
N GLY A 187 -2.17 12.79 -0.72
CA GLY A 187 -2.13 11.33 -0.68
C GLY A 187 -2.95 10.73 0.46
N LEU A 188 -2.93 9.41 0.64
CA LEU A 188 -2.20 8.44 -0.20
C LEU A 188 -2.80 8.32 -1.61
N GLY A 189 -2.02 7.81 -2.55
CA GLY A 189 -2.46 7.56 -3.93
C GLY A 189 -3.08 6.17 -4.11
N PRO A 190 -3.48 5.81 -5.35
CA PRO A 190 -3.87 4.45 -5.69
C PRO A 190 -2.81 3.42 -5.28
N ARG A 191 -3.24 2.21 -4.94
CA ARG A 191 -2.31 1.14 -4.54
C ARG A 191 -1.41 0.74 -5.70
N VAL A 192 -0.16 0.45 -5.37
CA VAL A 192 0.82 -0.16 -6.25
C VAL A 192 1.35 -1.46 -5.64
N PRO A 193 1.75 -2.45 -6.46
CA PRO A 193 2.34 -3.68 -5.93
C PRO A 193 3.69 -3.43 -5.27
N MET A 194 3.97 -4.19 -4.21
CA MET A 194 5.34 -4.38 -3.70
C MET A 194 5.57 -5.87 -3.45
N THR A 195 6.72 -6.38 -3.92
CA THR A 195 7.20 -7.72 -3.61
C THR A 195 8.54 -7.63 -2.90
N VAL A 196 8.68 -8.33 -1.77
CA VAL A 196 9.90 -8.37 -0.96
C VAL A 196 10.55 -9.75 -1.08
N VAL A 197 11.73 -9.80 -1.69
CA VAL A 197 12.50 -11.05 -1.88
C VAL A 197 13.74 -11.02 -1.00
N SER A 198 13.81 -11.94 -0.04
CA SER A 198 14.89 -11.99 0.93
C SER A 198 14.98 -13.36 1.63
N PRO A 199 16.14 -13.77 2.17
CA PRO A 199 16.21 -14.88 3.12
C PRO A 199 15.32 -14.69 4.37
N TRP A 200 14.92 -13.46 4.70
CA TRP A 200 14.02 -13.17 5.84
C TRP A 200 12.52 -13.19 5.49
N THR A 201 12.16 -13.54 4.25
CA THR A 201 10.76 -13.64 3.81
C THR A 201 10.36 -15.05 3.37
N ILE A 202 11.14 -16.07 3.76
CA ILE A 202 10.89 -17.48 3.44
C ILE A 202 9.48 -17.91 3.89
N GLY A 203 8.81 -18.70 3.05
CA GLY A 203 7.46 -19.21 3.29
C GLY A 203 6.35 -18.48 2.53
N GLY A 204 6.64 -17.28 2.00
CA GLY A 204 5.70 -16.50 1.19
C GLY A 204 4.54 -15.95 2.02
N HIS A 205 4.68 -14.71 2.47
CA HIS A 205 3.70 -14.06 3.35
C HIS A 205 3.04 -12.87 2.65
N VAL A 206 1.82 -12.55 3.08
CA VAL A 206 1.17 -11.27 2.76
C VAL A 206 1.23 -10.38 4.00
N ASP A 207 1.83 -9.20 3.84
CA ASP A 207 1.73 -8.12 4.81
C ASP A 207 0.62 -7.16 4.35
N SER A 208 -0.26 -6.78 5.27
CA SER A 208 -1.39 -5.88 5.02
C SER A 208 -1.36 -4.65 5.92
N GLU A 209 -0.20 -4.38 6.56
CA GLU A 209 0.07 -3.07 7.15
C GLU A 209 -0.03 -1.99 6.06
N ILE A 210 -0.59 -0.83 6.40
CA ILE A 210 -0.68 0.28 5.44
C ILE A 210 0.75 0.73 5.13
N ALA A 211 1.13 0.77 3.86
CA ALA A 211 2.44 1.24 3.43
C ALA A 211 2.31 2.17 2.22
N ASP A 212 3.27 3.09 2.09
CA ASP A 212 3.41 3.98 0.95
C ASP A 212 4.88 4.05 0.51
N HIS A 213 5.22 4.88 -0.48
CA HIS A 213 6.61 5.04 -0.91
C HIS A 213 7.54 5.56 0.19
N THR A 214 7.02 6.27 1.20
CA THR A 214 7.82 6.70 2.36
C THR A 214 8.16 5.54 3.30
N SER A 215 7.41 4.45 3.28
CA SER A 215 7.74 3.22 4.02
C SER A 215 9.09 2.62 3.59
N VAL A 216 9.47 2.74 2.32
CA VAL A 216 10.82 2.33 1.85
C VAL A 216 11.90 3.22 2.46
N ILE A 217 11.66 4.53 2.54
CA ILE A 217 12.58 5.47 3.16
C ILE A 217 12.72 5.15 4.65
N ARG A 218 11.60 4.89 5.35
CA ARG A 218 11.59 4.51 6.77
C ARG A 218 12.32 3.19 7.04
N PHE A 219 12.18 2.21 6.14
CA PHE A 219 12.99 1.00 6.20
C PHE A 219 14.48 1.32 6.11
N LEU A 220 14.88 2.22 5.20
CA LEU A 220 16.27 2.69 5.10
C LEU A 220 16.70 3.49 6.34
N GLU A 221 15.81 4.23 7.03
CA GLU A 221 16.14 4.84 8.33
C GLU A 221 16.54 3.77 9.35
N ARG A 222 15.82 2.64 9.38
CA ARG A 222 16.15 1.50 10.27
C ARG A 222 17.48 0.86 9.91
N VAL A 223 17.76 0.69 8.62
CA VAL A 223 18.99 0.04 8.14
C VAL A 223 20.21 0.94 8.28
N THR A 224 20.06 2.24 8.04
CA THR A 224 21.19 3.17 7.89
C THR A 224 21.39 4.11 9.08
N GLY A 225 20.36 4.31 9.89
CA GLY A 225 20.33 5.33 10.95
C GLY A 225 20.13 6.77 10.46
N VAL A 226 19.97 6.99 9.15
CA VAL A 226 19.75 8.33 8.57
C VAL A 226 18.26 8.62 8.50
N VAL A 227 17.80 9.63 9.25
CA VAL A 227 16.39 10.04 9.30
C VAL A 227 16.07 11.03 8.18
N GLU A 228 14.95 10.83 7.48
CA GLU A 228 14.36 11.75 6.51
C GLU A 228 13.38 12.71 7.21
N PRO A 229 13.77 13.99 7.42
CA PRO A 229 12.94 14.93 8.17
C PRO A 229 11.65 15.35 7.45
N ASN A 230 11.54 15.12 6.14
CA ASN A 230 10.39 15.58 5.35
C ASN A 230 9.19 14.60 5.34
N ILE A 231 9.29 13.43 5.97
CA ILE A 231 8.12 12.54 6.12
C ILE A 231 7.21 13.12 7.20
N SER A 232 5.97 13.45 6.81
CA SER A 232 5.00 14.09 7.71
C SER A 232 4.72 13.24 8.96
N PRO A 233 4.36 13.87 10.09
CA PRO A 233 3.96 13.14 11.30
C PRO A 233 2.82 12.15 11.07
N TRP A 234 1.87 12.50 10.19
CA TRP A 234 0.74 11.64 9.84
C TRP A 234 1.17 10.37 9.12
N ARG A 235 2.02 10.47 8.09
CA ARG A 235 2.57 9.28 7.41
C ARG A 235 3.40 8.40 8.35
N ARG A 236 4.14 9.02 9.28
CA ARG A 236 4.89 8.27 10.31
C ARG A 236 3.99 7.48 11.26
N GLN A 237 2.83 8.03 11.60
CA GLN A 237 1.83 7.38 12.45
C GLN A 237 1.08 6.27 11.70
N LEU A 238 0.68 6.52 10.46
CA LEU A 238 -0.24 5.65 9.73
C LEU A 238 0.46 4.53 8.96
N CYS A 239 1.54 4.84 8.25
CA CYS A 239 2.21 3.87 7.39
C CYS A 239 3.22 3.02 8.19
N GLY A 240 3.45 1.77 7.82
CA GLY A 240 4.50 0.91 8.37
C GLY A 240 5.89 1.32 7.88
N ASP A 241 6.93 0.80 8.53
CA ASP A 241 8.34 0.95 8.10
C ASP A 241 8.89 -0.29 7.38
N LEU A 242 7.99 -1.18 6.93
CA LEU A 242 8.23 -2.46 6.25
C LEU A 242 8.92 -3.53 7.10
N THR A 243 9.28 -3.27 8.36
CA THR A 243 9.96 -4.28 9.19
C THR A 243 9.07 -5.49 9.50
N ALA A 244 7.75 -5.29 9.57
CA ALA A 244 6.77 -6.36 9.78
C ALA A 244 6.71 -7.40 8.64
N ALA A 245 7.22 -7.05 7.44
CA ALA A 245 7.29 -7.97 6.31
C ALA A 245 8.29 -9.12 6.52
N PHE A 246 9.24 -8.96 7.45
CA PHE A 246 10.36 -9.88 7.67
C PHE A 246 10.19 -10.74 8.92
N ASP A 247 10.80 -11.93 8.89
CA ASP A 247 11.09 -12.72 10.07
C ASP A 247 12.60 -12.82 10.23
N PHE A 248 13.14 -12.11 11.22
CA PHE A 248 14.57 -12.12 11.53
C PHE A 248 14.95 -13.18 12.58
N ALA A 249 13.97 -13.81 13.23
CA ALA A 249 14.18 -14.72 14.34
C ALA A 249 14.26 -16.18 13.91
N VAL A 250 13.52 -16.55 12.86
CA VAL A 250 13.41 -17.94 12.41
C VAL A 250 14.01 -18.11 11.02
N ALA A 251 14.96 -19.04 10.91
CA ALA A 251 15.39 -19.52 9.61
C ALA A 251 14.24 -20.32 8.98
N GLY A 252 13.56 -19.74 7.98
CA GLY A 252 12.44 -20.40 7.32
C GLY A 252 12.85 -21.68 6.60
N THR A 253 11.90 -22.60 6.43
CA THR A 253 12.12 -23.82 5.62
C THR A 253 11.95 -23.49 4.15
N ARG A 254 12.91 -23.91 3.31
CA ARG A 254 12.81 -23.74 1.86
C ARG A 254 11.49 -24.33 1.36
N PRO A 255 10.61 -23.54 0.71
CA PRO A 255 9.34 -24.04 0.22
C PRO A 255 9.55 -25.03 -0.93
N ALA A 256 8.60 -25.95 -1.11
CA ALA A 256 8.47 -26.67 -2.36
C ALA A 256 8.12 -25.66 -3.45
N LEU A 257 8.87 -25.68 -4.55
CA LEU A 257 8.65 -24.77 -5.67
C LEU A 257 7.99 -25.55 -6.81
N ASP A 258 6.86 -25.05 -7.28
CA ASP A 258 6.29 -25.51 -8.54
C ASP A 258 7.16 -25.02 -9.71
N GLN A 259 7.21 -25.81 -10.77
CA GLN A 259 7.83 -25.36 -12.01
C GLN A 259 6.94 -24.26 -12.62
N PRO A 260 7.48 -23.06 -12.89
CA PRO A 260 6.73 -22.03 -13.59
C PRO A 260 6.20 -22.54 -14.92
N GLY A 261 5.04 -22.04 -15.34
CA GLY A 261 4.53 -22.29 -16.68
C GLY A 261 5.46 -21.74 -17.78
N PRO A 262 5.18 -22.08 -19.06
CA PRO A 262 5.97 -21.56 -20.18
C PRO A 262 5.92 -20.03 -20.23
N ILE A 263 7.04 -19.41 -20.62
CA ILE A 263 7.13 -17.96 -20.80
C ILE A 263 6.15 -17.54 -21.89
N PRO A 264 5.24 -16.57 -21.62
CA PRO A 264 4.33 -16.05 -22.64
C PRO A 264 5.11 -15.45 -23.83
N PRO A 265 4.54 -15.46 -25.05
CA PRO A 265 5.17 -14.80 -26.19
C PRO A 265 5.35 -13.31 -25.93
N ALA A 266 6.42 -12.72 -26.48
CA ALA A 266 6.64 -11.29 -26.39
C ALA A 266 5.46 -10.52 -27.01
N ILE A 267 4.96 -9.54 -26.27
CA ILE A 267 3.95 -8.60 -26.76
C ILE A 267 4.64 -7.25 -27.02
N THR A 268 4.09 -6.42 -27.90
CA THR A 268 4.65 -5.08 -28.20
C THR A 268 4.02 -3.99 -27.34
N ARG A 269 2.70 -4.08 -27.11
CA ARG A 269 1.96 -3.18 -26.23
C ARG A 269 0.78 -3.91 -25.60
N TRP A 270 0.65 -3.80 -24.29
CA TRP A 270 -0.55 -4.27 -23.59
C TRP A 270 -1.71 -3.31 -23.86
N ARG A 271 -2.81 -3.85 -24.41
CA ARG A 271 -4.05 -3.12 -24.68
C ARG A 271 -5.22 -3.90 -24.10
N PRO A 272 -5.48 -3.79 -22.79
CA PRO A 272 -6.59 -4.51 -22.18
C PRO A 272 -7.89 -3.99 -22.81
N THR A 273 -8.77 -4.91 -23.22
CA THR A 273 -10.14 -4.56 -23.63
C THR A 273 -11.02 -4.71 -22.40
N PRO A 274 -11.57 -3.63 -21.84
CA PRO A 274 -12.51 -3.74 -20.74
C PRO A 274 -13.71 -4.61 -21.15
N PRO A 275 -14.24 -5.44 -20.25
CA PRO A 275 -15.42 -6.22 -20.57
C PRO A 275 -16.60 -5.28 -20.86
N ALA A 276 -17.42 -5.60 -21.86
CA ALA A 276 -18.59 -4.80 -22.24
C ALA A 276 -19.58 -4.64 -21.07
N GLN A 277 -19.61 -5.63 -20.16
CA GLN A 277 -20.30 -5.57 -18.89
C GLN A 277 -19.27 -5.67 -17.77
N GLY A 278 -19.13 -4.61 -16.98
CA GLY A 278 -18.29 -4.63 -15.79
C GLY A 278 -18.83 -5.64 -14.78
N VAL A 279 -18.02 -6.62 -14.42
CA VAL A 279 -18.27 -7.53 -13.30
C VAL A 279 -17.27 -7.23 -12.20
N LEU A 280 -17.68 -7.35 -10.94
CA LEU A 280 -16.73 -7.24 -9.84
C LEU A 280 -15.73 -8.40 -9.91
N PRO A 281 -14.43 -8.14 -9.68
CA PRO A 281 -13.44 -9.20 -9.67
C PRO A 281 -13.74 -10.21 -8.56
N ALA A 282 -13.70 -11.49 -8.90
CA ALA A 282 -13.73 -12.57 -7.92
C ALA A 282 -12.36 -12.71 -7.27
N GLN A 283 -12.33 -13.01 -5.98
CA GLN A 283 -11.09 -13.35 -5.30
C GLN A 283 -10.59 -14.71 -5.80
N GLU A 284 -9.31 -14.80 -6.14
CA GLU A 284 -8.67 -16.08 -6.48
C GLU A 284 -8.75 -17.06 -5.30
N PRO A 285 -9.01 -18.36 -5.54
CA PRO A 285 -9.08 -19.35 -4.48
C PRO A 285 -7.70 -19.60 -3.86
N GLY A 286 -7.70 -19.97 -2.58
CA GLY A 286 -6.49 -20.31 -1.82
C GLY A 286 -6.17 -19.33 -0.71
N ARG A 287 -5.26 -19.72 0.17
CA ARG A 287 -4.83 -18.92 1.32
C ARG A 287 -3.32 -18.82 1.36
N ARG A 288 -2.82 -17.66 1.75
CA ARG A 288 -1.39 -17.45 2.04
C ARG A 288 -1.23 -17.10 3.52
N PRO A 289 -0.10 -17.49 4.16
CA PRO A 289 0.28 -16.93 5.45
C PRO A 289 0.23 -15.40 5.43
N ALA A 290 -0.31 -14.80 6.49
CA ALA A 290 -0.40 -13.36 6.65
C ALA A 290 0.42 -12.91 7.87
N ARG A 291 1.07 -11.75 7.77
CA ARG A 291 1.82 -11.15 8.89
C ARG A 291 0.87 -10.66 9.98
N ALA A 292 1.39 -10.59 11.21
CA ALA A 292 0.69 -9.96 12.31
C ALA A 292 0.51 -8.46 12.00
N LEU A 293 -0.66 -7.92 12.33
CA LEU A 293 -0.97 -6.51 12.12
C LEU A 293 -1.06 -5.77 13.46
N PRO A 294 -0.72 -4.47 13.49
CA PRO A 294 -0.81 -3.67 14.70
C PRO A 294 -2.24 -3.21 15.02
N TYR A 295 -3.20 -3.51 14.14
CA TYR A 295 -4.58 -3.00 14.20
C TYR A 295 -5.52 -4.04 14.79
N GLN A 296 -6.46 -3.61 15.63
CA GLN A 296 -7.62 -4.39 16.05
C GLN A 296 -8.86 -3.50 15.99
N PRO A 297 -9.36 -3.21 14.76
CA PRO A 297 -10.40 -2.21 14.55
C PRO A 297 -11.75 -2.65 15.15
N ARG A 298 -12.40 -1.72 15.85
CA ARG A 298 -13.75 -1.90 16.38
C ARG A 298 -14.69 -0.78 15.93
N VAL A 299 -15.87 -1.17 15.45
CA VAL A 299 -16.93 -0.23 15.08
C VAL A 299 -18.26 -0.64 15.72
N SER A 300 -19.00 0.34 16.22
CA SER A 300 -20.40 0.19 16.61
C SER A 300 -21.15 1.49 16.34
N ALA A 301 -22.47 1.40 16.18
CA ALA A 301 -23.29 2.61 16.08
C ALA A 301 -24.66 2.42 16.72
N VAL A 302 -25.12 3.47 17.41
CA VAL A 302 -26.41 3.53 18.10
C VAL A 302 -27.03 4.91 17.94
N VAL A 303 -28.37 5.00 17.83
CA VAL A 303 -29.06 6.29 17.86
C VAL A 303 -29.37 6.65 19.31
N GLU A 304 -28.90 7.81 19.74
CA GLU A 304 -29.14 8.37 21.06
C GLU A 304 -29.66 9.80 20.92
N ALA A 305 -30.82 10.08 21.51
CA ALA A 305 -31.48 11.39 21.44
C ALA A 305 -31.57 11.94 19.98
N GLY A 306 -31.88 11.07 19.01
CA GLY A 306 -32.01 11.43 17.60
C GLY A 306 -30.69 11.62 16.83
N THR A 307 -29.54 11.44 17.49
CA THR A 307 -28.21 11.50 16.87
C THR A 307 -27.64 10.09 16.72
N LEU A 308 -27.11 9.75 15.54
CA LEU A 308 -26.36 8.52 15.37
C LEU A 308 -24.94 8.71 15.95
N ARG A 309 -24.60 7.92 16.96
CA ARG A 309 -23.26 7.88 17.58
C ARG A 309 -22.48 6.75 16.92
N LEU A 310 -21.58 7.07 16.00
CA LEU A 310 -20.69 6.11 15.36
C LEU A 310 -19.39 6.03 16.16
N ALA A 311 -19.22 4.97 16.95
CA ALA A 311 -17.99 4.73 17.69
C ALA A 311 -17.01 3.93 16.83
N LEU A 312 -15.83 4.51 16.64
CA LEU A 312 -14.65 3.92 16.01
C LEU A 312 -13.60 3.70 17.09
N ALA A 313 -12.94 2.55 17.09
CA ALA A 313 -11.92 2.24 18.07
C ALA A 313 -10.84 1.34 17.48
N ASP A 314 -9.69 1.31 18.12
CA ASP A 314 -8.64 0.33 17.90
C ASP A 314 -8.14 -0.14 19.27
N THR A 315 -7.99 -1.46 19.42
CA THR A 315 -7.50 -2.09 20.65
C THR A 315 -6.12 -2.73 20.50
N GLY A 316 -5.53 -2.60 19.31
CA GLY A 316 -4.18 -3.02 18.99
C GLY A 316 -3.13 -2.01 19.45
N THR A 317 -1.91 -2.16 18.93
CA THR A 317 -0.77 -1.31 19.28
C THR A 317 -0.58 -0.13 18.33
N GLY A 318 -1.27 -0.14 17.19
CA GLY A 318 -1.22 0.92 16.16
C GLY A 318 -2.46 1.80 16.16
N ALA A 319 -2.60 2.60 15.10
CA ALA A 319 -3.80 3.39 14.83
C ALA A 319 -4.48 2.88 13.55
N SER A 320 -5.77 2.60 13.62
CA SER A 320 -6.58 2.27 12.44
C SER A 320 -7.00 3.54 11.72
N HIS A 321 -6.83 3.57 10.40
CA HIS A 321 -7.50 4.54 9.54
C HIS A 321 -8.89 4.07 9.19
N PHE A 322 -9.89 4.92 9.40
CA PHE A 322 -11.27 4.71 9.02
C PHE A 322 -11.72 5.73 7.98
N ALA A 323 -12.28 5.25 6.87
CA ALA A 323 -13.00 6.07 5.90
C ALA A 323 -14.51 5.79 6.00
N ILE A 324 -15.30 6.84 6.21
CA ILE A 324 -16.76 6.78 6.42
C ILE A 324 -17.45 7.33 5.18
N TYR A 325 -18.16 6.46 4.46
CA TYR A 325 -18.87 6.78 3.23
C TYR A 325 -20.35 7.06 3.51
N PRO A 326 -20.85 8.27 3.19
CA PRO A 326 -22.26 8.60 3.27
C PRO A 326 -23.05 8.10 2.05
N TYR A 327 -24.26 7.57 2.27
CA TYR A 327 -25.17 7.17 1.19
C TYR A 327 -26.59 7.72 1.35
N SER A 328 -26.90 8.44 2.44
CA SER A 328 -28.19 9.09 2.68
C SER A 328 -28.09 10.59 2.97
N GLY A 329 -26.93 11.20 2.73
CA GLY A 329 -26.70 12.64 2.91
C GLY A 329 -26.24 13.02 4.32
N GLU A 330 -25.62 12.10 5.06
CA GLU A 330 -25.04 12.32 6.37
C GLU A 330 -23.85 13.29 6.34
N PHE A 331 -23.08 13.21 5.25
CA PHE A 331 -21.93 14.07 4.98
C PHE A 331 -21.94 14.48 3.51
N ALA A 332 -21.29 15.61 3.20
CA ALA A 332 -21.11 16.06 1.82
C ALA A 332 -20.08 15.21 1.04
N HIS A 333 -19.11 14.63 1.76
CA HIS A 333 -17.99 13.85 1.24
C HIS A 333 -17.68 12.71 2.22
N PRO A 334 -16.90 11.69 1.82
CA PRO A 334 -16.36 10.72 2.77
C PRO A 334 -15.55 11.40 3.88
N GLU A 335 -15.77 10.98 5.11
CA GLU A 335 -15.05 11.47 6.29
C GLU A 335 -13.93 10.50 6.67
N HIS A 336 -12.79 11.02 7.13
CA HIS A 336 -11.61 10.23 7.45
C HIS A 336 -11.18 10.44 8.89
N ARG A 337 -10.88 9.37 9.62
CA ARG A 337 -10.46 9.39 11.03
C ARG A 337 -9.32 8.40 11.26
N ASP A 338 -8.23 8.86 11.87
CA ASP A 338 -7.17 8.00 12.38
C ASP A 338 -7.38 7.79 13.88
N VAL A 339 -7.57 6.54 14.32
CA VAL A 339 -8.02 6.22 15.68
C VAL A 339 -7.06 5.23 16.32
N ALA A 340 -6.42 5.65 17.41
CA ALA A 340 -5.51 4.81 18.21
C ALA A 340 -6.18 4.18 19.44
N THR A 341 -7.29 4.75 19.91
CA THR A 341 -8.04 4.23 21.07
C THR A 341 -9.53 4.24 20.77
N GLU A 342 -10.18 5.40 20.87
CA GLU A 342 -11.61 5.55 20.59
C GLU A 342 -11.91 6.95 20.08
N HIS A 343 -12.83 7.03 19.13
CA HIS A 343 -13.42 8.25 18.60
C HIS A 343 -14.91 8.02 18.37
N VAL A 344 -15.76 8.93 18.86
CA VAL A 344 -17.20 8.88 18.60
C VAL A 344 -17.57 10.01 17.66
N GLU A 345 -17.97 9.66 16.46
CA GLU A 345 -18.47 10.62 15.46
C GLU A 345 -19.98 10.83 15.68
N PRO A 346 -20.42 12.04 16.06
CA PRO A 346 -21.84 12.37 16.11
C PRO A 346 -22.36 12.68 14.70
N ILE A 347 -23.41 11.99 14.29
CA ILE A 347 -23.98 12.13 12.95
C ILE A 347 -25.45 12.51 13.06
N THR A 348 -25.80 13.65 12.46
CA THR A 348 -27.19 14.07 12.32
C THR A 348 -27.90 13.13 11.36
N VAL A 349 -28.97 12.48 11.81
CA VAL A 349 -29.72 11.53 10.97
C VAL A 349 -30.60 12.31 9.98
N PRO A 350 -30.42 12.10 8.65
CA PRO A 350 -31.28 12.70 7.65
C PRO A 350 -32.74 12.25 7.80
N ALA A 351 -33.69 13.03 7.27
CA ALA A 351 -35.12 12.69 7.34
C ALA A 351 -35.45 11.33 6.69
N ALA A 352 -34.71 10.94 5.66
CA ALA A 352 -34.85 9.64 4.98
C ALA A 352 -34.19 8.47 5.74
N GLY A 353 -33.58 8.72 6.90
CA GLY A 353 -32.73 7.77 7.61
C GLY A 353 -31.26 7.89 7.24
N TYR A 354 -30.45 6.99 7.78
CA TYR A 354 -29.01 6.89 7.52
C TYR A 354 -28.68 5.59 6.77
N ARG A 355 -27.63 5.64 5.96
CA ARG A 355 -26.92 4.54 5.33
C ARG A 355 -25.46 4.94 5.17
N LEU A 356 -24.58 4.26 5.91
CA LEU A 356 -23.14 4.49 5.91
C LEU A 356 -22.38 3.19 5.61
N ALA A 357 -21.15 3.33 5.13
CA ALA A 357 -20.16 2.26 5.17
C ALA A 357 -18.86 2.79 5.78
N VAL A 358 -18.23 2.00 6.65
CA VAL A 358 -16.95 2.31 7.27
C VAL A 358 -15.92 1.31 6.77
N GLN A 359 -14.90 1.80 6.09
CA GLN A 359 -13.74 1.03 5.66
C GLN A 359 -12.62 1.18 6.69
N GLY A 360 -11.94 0.09 7.02
CA GLY A 360 -10.74 0.08 7.86
C GLY A 360 -9.60 -0.73 7.22
N PRO A 361 -8.49 -0.94 7.96
CA PRO A 361 -7.35 -1.73 7.48
C PRO A 361 -7.72 -3.21 7.28
N ASN A 362 -6.88 -3.95 6.56
CA ASN A 362 -7.02 -5.40 6.33
C ASN A 362 -8.44 -5.87 5.90
N ARG A 363 -9.03 -5.18 4.91
CA ARG A 363 -10.39 -5.45 4.40
C ARG A 363 -11.51 -5.32 5.45
N PHE A 364 -11.26 -4.65 6.56
CA PHE A 364 -12.30 -4.32 7.53
C PHE A 364 -13.36 -3.45 6.86
N TRP A 365 -14.62 -3.86 6.98
CA TRP A 365 -15.76 -3.18 6.40
C TRP A 365 -16.99 -3.31 7.30
N TYR A 366 -17.64 -2.20 7.59
CA TYR A 366 -18.83 -2.15 8.43
C TYR A 366 -19.92 -1.29 7.77
N GLU A 367 -21.00 -1.91 7.35
CA GLU A 367 -22.16 -1.21 6.76
C GLU A 367 -23.26 -1.06 7.78
N LEU A 368 -23.94 0.08 7.77
CA LEU A 368 -25.07 0.35 8.64
C LEU A 368 -26.15 1.15 7.94
N ALA A 369 -27.42 0.79 8.19
CA ALA A 369 -28.58 1.56 7.79
C ALA A 369 -29.67 1.52 8.87
N GLY A 370 -30.53 2.54 8.90
CA GLY A 370 -31.63 2.64 9.84
C GLY A 370 -32.24 4.03 9.88
N THR A 371 -33.12 4.25 10.84
CA THR A 371 -33.78 5.55 11.07
C THR A 371 -33.64 5.97 12.54
N ALA A 372 -33.86 7.26 12.82
CA ALA A 372 -33.78 7.78 14.19
C ALA A 372 -34.95 7.32 15.07
N THR A 373 -36.05 6.88 14.47
CA THR A 373 -37.32 6.54 15.15
C THR A 373 -37.72 5.08 14.97
N GLY A 374 -36.92 4.28 14.26
CA GLY A 374 -37.15 2.86 14.07
C GLY A 374 -37.09 2.08 15.39
N ALA A 375 -37.81 0.96 15.46
CA ALA A 375 -37.88 0.15 16.69
C ALA A 375 -36.50 -0.35 17.16
N ALA A 376 -35.52 -0.46 16.24
CA ALA A 376 -34.15 -0.86 16.55
C ALA A 376 -33.17 0.32 16.57
N ALA A 377 -33.63 1.57 16.66
CA ALA A 377 -32.75 2.75 16.69
C ALA A 377 -31.74 2.72 17.86
N GLY A 378 -32.16 2.22 19.02
CA GLY A 378 -31.31 2.01 20.20
C GLY A 378 -30.48 0.72 20.18
N VAL A 379 -30.46 -0.03 19.08
CA VAL A 379 -29.66 -1.25 18.97
C VAL A 379 -28.26 -0.93 18.47
N ALA A 380 -27.25 -1.38 19.21
CA ALA A 380 -25.86 -1.40 18.76
C ALA A 380 -25.43 -2.84 18.44
N VAL A 381 -24.69 -2.99 17.34
CA VAL A 381 -23.98 -4.21 16.99
C VAL A 381 -22.51 -3.83 16.90
N ARG A 382 -21.66 -4.33 17.80
CA ARG A 382 -20.23 -4.02 17.78
C ARG A 382 -19.49 -5.10 17.00
N SER A 383 -18.50 -4.68 16.20
CA SER A 383 -17.66 -5.62 15.46
C SER A 383 -16.94 -6.61 16.38
N PRO A 384 -16.66 -7.82 15.88
CA PRO A 384 -16.18 -8.90 16.72
C PRO A 384 -14.83 -8.62 17.36
N HIS A 385 -14.57 -9.27 18.49
CA HIS A 385 -13.24 -9.47 19.07
C HIS A 385 -12.97 -10.97 19.26
N LEU A 386 -11.73 -11.35 19.56
CA LEU A 386 -11.38 -12.73 19.86
C LEU A 386 -11.79 -13.10 21.29
N PRO A 387 -12.73 -14.04 21.51
CA PRO A 387 -13.04 -14.53 22.85
C PRO A 387 -12.06 -15.64 23.27
N ALA A 388 -11.99 -15.95 24.57
CA ALA A 388 -11.11 -16.98 25.13
C ALA A 388 -11.31 -18.40 24.54
N GLY A 389 -12.47 -18.68 23.96
CA GLY A 389 -12.81 -19.97 23.32
C GLY A 389 -12.64 -20.02 21.80
N GLY A 390 -12.12 -18.95 21.17
CA GLY A 390 -12.00 -18.82 19.72
C GLY A 390 -13.29 -18.38 19.00
N GLY A 391 -13.16 -18.04 17.72
CA GLY A 391 -14.24 -17.45 16.91
C GLY A 391 -14.27 -15.92 16.98
N ALA A 392 -15.43 -15.33 16.67
CA ALA A 392 -15.68 -13.89 16.63
C ALA A 392 -16.81 -13.53 17.62
N ALA A 393 -16.51 -12.85 18.73
CA ALA A 393 -17.54 -12.43 19.68
C ALA A 393 -18.21 -11.12 19.24
N ILE A 394 -19.42 -11.21 18.70
CA ILE A 394 -20.24 -10.05 18.29
C ILE A 394 -21.05 -9.59 19.50
N GLU A 395 -20.85 -8.35 19.93
CA GLU A 395 -21.60 -7.77 21.05
C GLU A 395 -22.86 -7.08 20.52
N LEU A 396 -23.99 -7.37 21.17
CA LEU A 396 -25.30 -6.81 20.85
C LEU A 396 -25.84 -6.11 22.10
N SER A 397 -26.37 -4.91 21.94
CA SER A 397 -27.04 -4.19 23.04
C SER A 397 -28.26 -3.46 22.54
N ASN A 398 -29.30 -3.39 23.37
CA ASN A 398 -30.53 -2.65 23.10
C ASN A 398 -30.75 -1.59 24.18
N THR A 399 -30.42 -0.34 23.90
CA THR A 399 -30.71 0.81 24.77
C THR A 399 -32.08 1.42 24.48
N GLY A 400 -32.84 0.85 23.54
CA GLY A 400 -34.19 1.26 23.19
C GLY A 400 -35.23 0.89 24.25
N ALA A 401 -36.46 1.33 24.03
CA ALA A 401 -37.57 1.14 24.97
C ALA A 401 -38.37 -0.15 24.75
N SER A 402 -38.07 -0.92 23.71
CA SER A 402 -38.85 -2.11 23.33
C SER A 402 -37.94 -3.28 23.02
N GLU A 403 -38.47 -4.49 23.17
CA GLU A 403 -37.78 -5.71 22.78
C GLU A 403 -37.56 -5.75 21.26
N VAL A 404 -36.37 -6.20 20.84
CA VAL A 404 -36.01 -6.37 19.44
C VAL A 404 -35.48 -7.79 19.22
N THR A 405 -35.92 -8.43 18.15
CA THR A 405 -35.42 -9.72 17.69
C THR A 405 -34.46 -9.52 16.53
N LEU A 406 -33.19 -9.81 16.75
CA LEU A 406 -32.13 -9.71 15.77
C LEU A 406 -31.89 -11.06 15.08
N THR A 407 -31.67 -11.05 13.77
CA THR A 407 -31.22 -12.21 13.01
C THR A 407 -29.83 -11.92 12.45
N LEU A 408 -28.85 -12.75 12.81
CA LEU A 408 -27.49 -12.73 12.31
C LEU A 408 -27.33 -13.84 11.29
N THR A 409 -26.84 -13.54 10.09
CA THR A 409 -26.70 -14.50 8.99
C THR A 409 -25.32 -14.37 8.33
N ALA A 410 -24.66 -15.49 8.07
CA ALA A 410 -23.41 -15.53 7.32
C ALA A 410 -23.65 -15.12 5.86
N ALA A 411 -22.83 -14.21 5.35
CA ALA A 411 -22.90 -13.80 3.95
C ALA A 411 -21.83 -14.49 3.08
N ARG A 412 -20.55 -14.46 3.49
CA ARG A 412 -19.43 -15.03 2.71
C ARG A 412 -18.76 -16.24 3.35
N TYR A 413 -18.55 -16.21 4.66
CA TYR A 413 -17.79 -17.26 5.37
C TYR A 413 -18.75 -18.14 6.19
N GLY A 414 -19.00 -19.34 5.69
CA GLY A 414 -19.92 -20.31 6.29
C GLY A 414 -21.39 -20.06 5.97
N THR A 415 -22.27 -20.80 6.64
CA THR A 415 -23.73 -20.80 6.40
C THR A 415 -24.54 -20.61 7.69
N SER A 416 -23.90 -20.11 8.75
CA SER A 416 -24.53 -19.97 10.07
C SER A 416 -25.63 -18.91 10.06
N SER A 417 -26.70 -19.17 10.81
CA SER A 417 -27.73 -18.19 11.11
C SER A 417 -28.14 -18.32 12.58
N ARG A 418 -28.36 -17.19 13.27
CA ARG A 418 -28.77 -17.14 14.68
C ARG A 418 -29.77 -16.05 14.91
N THR A 419 -30.77 -16.33 15.73
CA THR A 419 -31.77 -15.36 16.18
C THR A 419 -31.54 -15.06 17.66
N VAL A 420 -31.58 -13.78 18.02
CA VAL A 420 -31.39 -13.30 19.39
C VAL A 420 -32.49 -12.30 19.72
N THR A 421 -33.27 -12.57 20.75
CA THR A 421 -34.24 -11.62 21.29
C THR A 421 -33.59 -10.82 22.42
N LEU A 422 -33.61 -9.50 22.29
CA LEU A 422 -33.02 -8.55 23.24
C LEU A 422 -34.10 -7.66 23.84
N ALA A 423 -34.38 -7.86 25.12
CA ALA A 423 -35.22 -6.97 25.91
C ALA A 423 -34.63 -5.55 25.96
N ALA A 424 -35.47 -4.56 26.27
CA ALA A 424 -35.03 -3.19 26.53
C ALA A 424 -33.97 -3.16 27.65
N GLY A 425 -32.87 -2.46 27.43
CA GLY A 425 -31.73 -2.37 28.35
C GLY A 425 -30.81 -3.59 28.39
N ALA A 426 -31.10 -4.66 27.64
CA ALA A 426 -30.30 -5.88 27.66
C ALA A 426 -29.09 -5.80 26.71
N SER A 427 -28.04 -6.55 27.04
CA SER A 427 -26.91 -6.82 26.17
C SER A 427 -26.54 -8.30 26.21
N THR A 428 -25.93 -8.78 25.14
CA THR A 428 -25.40 -10.14 25.05
C THR A 428 -24.25 -10.22 24.05
N SER A 429 -23.56 -11.36 24.02
CA SER A 429 -22.53 -11.65 23.04
C SER A 429 -22.85 -12.94 22.28
N VAL A 430 -22.67 -12.91 20.97
CA VAL A 430 -22.84 -14.06 20.09
C VAL A 430 -21.47 -14.48 19.58
N VAL A 431 -21.00 -15.65 19.99
CA VAL A 431 -19.76 -16.25 19.45
C VAL A 431 -20.01 -16.78 18.05
N TRP A 432 -19.50 -16.10 17.05
CA TRP A 432 -19.67 -16.41 15.64
C TRP A 432 -18.53 -17.29 15.10
N PRO A 433 -18.82 -18.33 14.29
CA PRO A 433 -17.78 -19.12 13.65
C PRO A 433 -17.02 -18.31 12.61
N THR A 434 -15.71 -18.55 12.49
CA THR A 434 -14.83 -17.88 11.53
C THR A 434 -14.16 -18.89 10.61
N ASP A 435 -13.70 -18.43 9.45
CA ASP A 435 -12.91 -19.23 8.51
C ASP A 435 -11.47 -18.69 8.46
N GLY A 436 -10.59 -19.27 9.29
CA GLY A 436 -9.22 -18.78 9.50
C GLY A 436 -9.19 -17.35 10.07
N GLY A 437 -10.15 -17.03 10.95
CA GLY A 437 -10.33 -15.70 11.54
C GLY A 437 -11.26 -14.76 10.76
N TRP A 438 -11.61 -15.08 9.52
CA TRP A 438 -12.47 -14.24 8.68
C TRP A 438 -13.96 -14.41 8.99
N TYR A 439 -14.70 -13.31 8.95
CA TYR A 439 -16.14 -13.23 9.16
C TYR A 439 -16.81 -12.25 8.17
N ASP A 440 -18.07 -12.51 7.85
CA ASP A 440 -18.94 -11.64 7.05
C ASP A 440 -20.39 -11.94 7.48
N VAL A 441 -20.95 -11.04 8.30
CA VAL A 441 -22.20 -11.26 9.03
C VAL A 441 -23.15 -10.11 8.77
N GLU A 442 -24.34 -10.43 8.29
CA GLU A 442 -25.45 -9.49 8.19
C GLU A 442 -26.36 -9.62 9.42
N VAL A 443 -26.76 -8.48 10.00
CA VAL A 443 -27.67 -8.41 11.14
C VAL A 443 -28.87 -7.54 10.79
N THR A 444 -30.06 -8.09 10.94
CA THR A 444 -31.35 -7.41 10.70
C THR A 444 -32.24 -7.50 11.94
N ALA A 445 -33.24 -6.61 12.04
CA ALA A 445 -34.19 -6.60 13.15
C ALA A 445 -35.61 -6.89 12.65
N ALA A 446 -36.31 -7.84 13.27
CA ALA A 446 -37.66 -8.23 12.84
C ALA A 446 -38.69 -7.09 12.99
N GLN A 447 -38.52 -6.25 14.02
CA GLN A 447 -39.40 -5.13 14.33
C GLN A 447 -39.05 -3.84 13.56
N ASP A 448 -37.95 -3.82 12.81
CA ASP A 448 -37.47 -2.63 12.11
C ASP A 448 -36.87 -3.00 10.74
N PRO A 449 -37.66 -2.91 9.65
CA PRO A 449 -37.18 -3.26 8.31
C PRO A 449 -36.12 -2.28 7.78
N THR A 450 -35.92 -1.13 8.43
CA THR A 450 -34.88 -0.17 8.04
C THR A 450 -33.53 -0.51 8.66
N PHE A 451 -33.52 -1.30 9.75
CA PHE A 451 -32.30 -1.64 10.48
C PHE A 451 -31.51 -2.72 9.76
N ARG A 452 -30.28 -2.36 9.38
CA ARG A 452 -29.30 -3.29 8.84
C ARG A 452 -27.92 -2.98 9.38
N ARG A 453 -27.16 -4.04 9.69
CA ARG A 453 -25.71 -4.00 9.90
C ARG A 453 -25.06 -5.09 9.06
N ARG A 454 -23.91 -4.85 8.47
CA ARG A 454 -23.05 -5.89 7.89
C ARG A 454 -21.63 -5.69 8.37
N LEU A 455 -21.03 -6.73 8.92
CA LEU A 455 -19.69 -6.71 9.49
C LEU A 455 -18.83 -7.69 8.72
N THR A 456 -17.79 -7.19 8.06
CA THR A 456 -16.82 -8.00 7.30
C THR A 456 -15.42 -7.69 7.77
N GLY A 457 -14.61 -8.72 7.96
CA GLY A 457 -13.20 -8.54 8.33
C GLY A 457 -12.58 -9.83 8.82
N ARG A 458 -11.42 -9.69 9.45
CA ARG A 458 -10.75 -10.74 10.21
C ARG A 458 -10.74 -10.35 11.68
N VAL A 459 -10.91 -11.31 12.57
CA VAL A 459 -10.68 -11.10 13.99
C VAL A 459 -9.19 -10.94 14.19
N GLU A 460 -8.75 -9.69 14.38
CA GLU A 460 -7.36 -9.37 14.67
C GLU A 460 -7.06 -9.54 16.15
N ASP A 461 -5.94 -10.20 16.45
CA ASP A 461 -5.45 -10.51 17.79
C ASP A 461 -3.95 -10.17 17.95
N GLY A 462 -3.37 -9.49 16.96
CA GLY A 462 -1.93 -9.18 16.90
C GLY A 462 -1.05 -10.39 16.58
N ALA A 463 -1.61 -11.54 16.21
CA ALA A 463 -0.86 -12.72 15.78
C ALA A 463 -0.88 -12.90 14.25
N PRO A 464 0.12 -13.61 13.68
CA PRO A 464 0.09 -14.02 12.28
C PRO A 464 -1.17 -14.80 11.92
N GLY A 465 -1.58 -14.71 10.66
CA GLY A 465 -2.84 -15.25 10.19
C GLY A 465 -2.76 -15.89 8.80
N VAL A 466 -3.90 -15.86 8.12
CA VAL A 466 -4.02 -16.27 6.71
C VAL A 466 -4.86 -15.26 5.95
N THR A 467 -4.60 -15.09 4.66
CA THR A 467 -5.48 -14.32 3.78
C THR A 467 -6.88 -14.94 3.71
N ALA A 468 -7.86 -14.11 3.33
CA ALA A 468 -9.27 -14.48 3.23
C ALA A 468 -9.54 -15.53 2.15
#